data_AF-A0A7J9JZJ5-F1
#
_entry.id   AF-A0A7J9JZJ5-F1
#
_cell.length_a   1.000
_cell.length_b   1.000
_cell.length_c   1.000
_cell.angle_alpha   90.00
_cell.angle_beta   90.00
_cell.angle_gamma   90.00
#
_symmetry.space_group_name_H-M   'P 1'
#
loop_
_entity.id
_entity.type
_entity.pdbx_description
1 polymer ?
#
loop_
_entity_poly.entity_id
_entity_poly.type
_entity_poly.pdbx_seq_one_letter_code
_entity_poly.pdbx_strand_id
1 'polypeptide(L)'
;MSPMSSPIVALFLTFFLLLSAADAFNITKILSSFSDYSTFNDLLTQTGVASEINDKKSVTVLVVSNSQISGLSSQPKDTIKKMLSIHVVLDYYDKAKVDKVPSKPLTLTTLYQQSGKAQNQQGFLTMTRVGKQVSFGSAAPGSSHDSIFVKQVTTQPYDISVLEISNVINVAITSSPSYAPNASPPRKALAPGPNKSPLASPPKTTRSDIPAADAPSTTTDSDAPDNTSAASIASASAILFIFASACFMLTMI
;
A
#
# COMPACT_ATOMS: atom_id res chain seq x y z
N MET A 1 -38.15 38.79 20.23
CA MET A 1 -38.76 37.44 20.32
C MET A 1 -37.66 36.41 20.17
N SER A 2 -37.75 35.27 20.86
CA SER A 2 -36.94 34.08 20.56
C SER A 2 -37.63 33.24 19.47
N PRO A 3 -36.90 32.65 18.50
CA PRO A 3 -37.49 31.73 17.54
C PRO A 3 -37.82 30.40 18.22
N MET A 4 -39.08 29.97 18.17
CA MET A 4 -39.48 28.65 18.65
C MET A 4 -39.06 27.58 17.63
N SER A 5 -37.97 26.88 17.91
CA SER A 5 -37.51 25.75 17.09
C SER A 5 -38.51 24.60 17.19
N SER A 6 -39.14 24.25 16.06
CA SER A 6 -40.11 23.15 16.02
C SER A 6 -39.37 21.79 16.05
N PRO A 7 -39.66 20.90 17.02
CA PRO A 7 -38.97 19.61 17.12
C PRO A 7 -39.23 18.72 15.90
N ILE A 8 -40.34 18.92 15.19
CA ILE A 8 -40.67 18.21 13.95
C ILE A 8 -39.69 18.60 12.84
N VAL A 9 -39.33 19.88 12.71
CA VAL A 9 -38.36 20.35 11.71
C VAL A 9 -36.96 19.81 12.03
N ALA A 10 -36.58 19.77 13.31
CA ALA A 10 -35.33 19.14 13.74
C ALA A 10 -35.30 17.63 13.46
N LEU A 11 -36.42 16.92 13.61
CA LEU A 11 -36.53 15.49 13.32
C LEU A 11 -36.45 15.19 11.81
N PHE A 12 -37.13 15.96 10.97
CA PHE A 12 -37.01 15.83 9.51
C PHE A 12 -35.60 16.15 9.01
N LEU A 13 -34.96 17.19 9.54
CA LEU A 13 -33.60 17.57 9.15
C LEU A 13 -32.56 16.52 9.58
N THR A 14 -32.69 15.93 10.77
CA THR A 14 -31.81 14.84 11.21
C THR A 14 -32.04 13.55 10.42
N PHE A 15 -33.28 13.22 10.06
CA PHE A 15 -33.56 12.09 9.16
C PHE A 15 -32.95 12.28 7.76
N PHE A 16 -33.04 13.49 7.19
CA PHE A 16 -32.45 13.78 5.88
C PHE A 16 -30.91 13.79 5.91
N LEU A 17 -30.29 14.18 7.03
CA LEU A 17 -28.83 14.08 7.25
C LEU A 17 -28.35 12.63 7.42
N LEU A 18 -29.20 11.71 7.87
CA LEU A 18 -28.90 10.28 7.99
C LEU A 18 -29.03 9.55 6.64
N LEU A 19 -29.89 10.03 5.73
CA LEU A 19 -30.04 9.51 4.36
C LEU A 19 -28.96 10.06 3.41
N SER A 20 -27.70 10.04 3.84
CA SER A 20 -26.55 10.19 2.93
C SER A 20 -26.38 8.90 2.13
N ALA A 21 -27.16 8.78 1.05
CA ALA A 21 -27.11 7.67 0.12
C ALA A 21 -25.80 7.72 -0.68
N ALA A 22 -24.77 7.03 -0.18
CA ALA A 22 -23.54 6.80 -0.92
C ALA A 22 -23.87 5.93 -2.15
N ASP A 23 -23.57 6.44 -3.35
CA ASP A 23 -23.85 5.73 -4.59
C ASP A 23 -22.83 4.59 -4.75
N ALA A 24 -23.25 3.38 -4.40
CA ALA A 24 -22.38 2.22 -4.31
C ALA A 24 -22.06 1.67 -5.71
N PHE A 25 -20.91 2.06 -6.25
CA PHE A 25 -20.39 1.50 -7.50
C PHE A 25 -20.17 -0.01 -7.40
N ASN A 26 -20.20 -0.69 -8.56
CA ASN A 26 -19.88 -2.11 -8.65
C ASN A 26 -18.93 -2.35 -9.84
N ILE A 27 -17.67 -2.68 -9.54
CA ILE A 27 -16.63 -2.84 -10.57
C ILE A 27 -16.99 -3.90 -11.61
N THR A 28 -17.65 -5.00 -11.22
CA THR A 28 -17.92 -6.09 -12.19
C THR A 28 -19.04 -5.73 -13.15
N LYS A 29 -20.03 -4.96 -12.68
CA LYS A 29 -21.07 -4.34 -13.51
C LYS A 29 -20.47 -3.27 -14.43
N ILE A 30 -19.56 -2.43 -13.93
CA ILE A 30 -18.86 -1.42 -14.73
C ILE A 30 -18.04 -2.09 -15.84
N LEU A 31 -17.19 -3.07 -15.52
CA LEU A 31 -16.35 -3.75 -16.50
C LEU A 31 -17.14 -4.65 -17.46
N SER A 32 -18.34 -5.13 -17.09
CA SER A 32 -19.21 -5.90 -18.00
C SER A 32 -19.66 -5.12 -19.24
N SER A 33 -19.58 -3.77 -19.21
CA SER A 33 -19.83 -2.92 -20.37
C SER A 33 -18.66 -2.86 -21.37
N PHE A 34 -17.53 -3.51 -21.08
CA PHE A 34 -16.30 -3.42 -21.87
C PHE A 34 -15.70 -4.82 -22.12
N SER A 35 -15.91 -5.34 -23.33
CA SER A 35 -15.39 -6.66 -23.78
C SER A 35 -13.89 -6.85 -23.53
N ASP A 36 -13.12 -5.77 -23.68
CA ASP A 36 -11.66 -5.78 -23.76
C ASP A 36 -10.97 -6.08 -22.42
N TYR A 37 -11.72 -6.07 -21.30
CA TYR A 37 -11.24 -6.42 -19.96
C TYR A 37 -12.05 -7.56 -19.32
N SER A 38 -12.80 -8.35 -20.11
CA SER A 38 -13.61 -9.46 -19.60
C SER A 38 -12.79 -10.43 -18.74
N THR A 39 -11.59 -10.82 -19.18
CA THR A 39 -10.70 -11.70 -18.41
C THR A 39 -10.23 -11.03 -17.10
N PHE A 40 -10.01 -9.73 -17.08
CA PHE A 40 -9.69 -9.00 -15.84
C PHE A 40 -10.88 -9.04 -14.86
N ASN A 41 -12.10 -8.84 -15.37
CA ASN A 41 -13.34 -8.87 -14.60
C ASN A 41 -13.62 -10.27 -13.99
N ASP A 42 -13.42 -11.32 -14.79
CA ASP A 42 -13.55 -12.71 -14.32
C ASP A 42 -12.55 -13.02 -13.20
N LEU A 43 -11.28 -12.60 -13.34
CA LEU A 43 -10.26 -12.83 -12.31
C LEU A 43 -10.52 -12.02 -11.03
N LEU A 44 -11.00 -10.77 -11.12
CA LEU A 44 -11.49 -9.99 -9.97
C LEU A 44 -12.60 -10.72 -9.22
N THR A 45 -13.55 -11.29 -9.96
CA THR A 45 -14.70 -12.02 -9.41
C THR A 45 -14.25 -13.32 -8.75
N GLN A 46 -13.47 -14.15 -9.45
CA GLN A 46 -13.00 -15.45 -8.95
C GLN A 46 -12.10 -15.35 -7.71
N THR A 47 -11.33 -14.26 -7.57
CA THR A 47 -10.46 -14.01 -6.42
C THR A 47 -11.16 -13.27 -5.27
N GLY A 48 -12.38 -12.78 -5.48
CA GLY A 48 -13.12 -11.95 -4.51
C GLY A 48 -12.61 -10.51 -4.37
N VAL A 49 -11.58 -10.11 -5.13
CA VAL A 49 -11.07 -8.72 -5.13
C VAL A 49 -12.14 -7.75 -5.65
N ALA A 50 -13.08 -8.22 -6.48
CA ALA A 50 -14.30 -7.50 -6.83
C ALA A 50 -15.09 -6.98 -5.61
N SER A 51 -15.25 -7.79 -4.54
CA SER A 51 -15.90 -7.34 -3.31
C SER A 51 -15.04 -6.29 -2.62
N GLU A 52 -13.74 -6.58 -2.45
CA GLU A 52 -12.81 -5.68 -1.77
C GLU A 52 -12.69 -4.30 -2.45
N ILE A 53 -12.94 -4.22 -3.77
CA ILE A 53 -13.09 -2.96 -4.52
C ILE A 53 -14.42 -2.25 -4.19
N ASN A 54 -15.55 -2.98 -4.29
CA ASN A 54 -16.88 -2.43 -4.02
C ASN A 54 -17.06 -1.97 -2.55
N ASP A 55 -16.31 -2.57 -1.62
CA ASP A 55 -16.22 -2.17 -0.22
C ASP A 55 -15.35 -0.91 0.00
N LYS A 56 -15.24 0.01 -0.98
CA LYS A 56 -14.46 1.27 -0.90
C LYS A 56 -15.32 2.48 -1.27
N LYS A 57 -14.99 3.63 -0.69
CA LYS A 57 -15.63 4.93 -0.97
C LYS A 57 -14.98 5.71 -2.11
N SER A 58 -13.69 5.49 -2.32
CA SER A 58 -12.85 6.14 -3.34
C SER A 58 -11.83 5.11 -3.79
N VAL A 59 -11.72 4.85 -5.10
CA VAL A 59 -10.80 3.84 -5.62
C VAL A 59 -10.36 4.15 -7.05
N THR A 60 -9.17 3.69 -7.43
CA THR A 60 -8.73 3.62 -8.83
C THR A 60 -8.34 2.20 -9.18
N VAL A 61 -8.98 1.63 -10.20
CA VAL A 61 -8.68 0.30 -10.72
C VAL A 61 -7.85 0.43 -11.99
N LEU A 62 -6.61 -0.07 -11.94
CA LEU A 62 -5.71 -0.15 -13.08
C LEU A 62 -6.01 -1.46 -13.83
N VAL A 63 -6.74 -1.38 -14.94
CA VAL A 63 -7.11 -2.54 -15.75
C VAL A 63 -6.06 -2.84 -16.82
N VAL A 64 -5.93 -4.12 -17.14
CA VAL A 64 -5.09 -4.64 -18.22
C VAL A 64 -6.01 -5.29 -19.25
N SER A 65 -5.81 -4.99 -20.52
CA SER A 65 -6.61 -5.54 -21.63
C SER A 65 -6.34 -7.03 -21.85
N ASN A 66 -7.32 -7.75 -22.40
CA ASN A 66 -7.29 -9.21 -22.58
C ASN A 66 -6.07 -9.72 -23.37
N SER A 67 -5.47 -8.91 -24.24
CA SER A 67 -4.22 -9.24 -24.96
C SER A 67 -2.97 -9.24 -24.07
N GLN A 68 -2.95 -8.39 -23.02
CA GLN A 68 -1.80 -8.14 -22.17
C GLN A 68 -1.85 -8.90 -20.82
N ILE A 69 -2.99 -9.54 -20.49
CA ILE A 69 -3.23 -10.17 -19.17
C ILE A 69 -2.71 -11.61 -19.03
N SER A 70 -2.23 -12.23 -20.11
CA SER A 70 -1.89 -13.67 -20.18
C SER A 70 -0.86 -14.14 -19.14
N GLY A 71 0.10 -13.28 -18.78
CA GLY A 71 1.09 -13.54 -17.73
C GLY A 71 0.52 -13.59 -16.31
N LEU A 72 -0.65 -12.96 -16.08
CA LEU A 72 -1.40 -12.97 -14.82
C LEU A 72 -2.36 -14.16 -14.75
N SER A 73 -3.15 -14.40 -15.81
CA SER A 73 -4.17 -15.47 -15.83
C SER A 73 -3.59 -16.87 -15.67
N SER A 74 -2.29 -17.05 -15.94
CA SER A 74 -1.56 -18.31 -15.83
C SER A 74 -1.00 -18.60 -14.43
N GLN A 75 -1.19 -17.71 -13.45
CA GLN A 75 -0.61 -17.83 -12.10
C GLN A 75 -1.51 -18.64 -11.13
N PRO A 76 -0.95 -19.15 -10.00
CA PRO A 76 -1.75 -19.69 -8.91
C PRO A 76 -2.74 -18.67 -8.36
N LYS A 77 -3.94 -19.10 -7.93
CA LYS A 77 -5.04 -18.21 -7.51
C LYS A 77 -4.65 -17.18 -6.45
N ASP A 78 -3.82 -17.55 -5.47
CA ASP A 78 -3.32 -16.62 -4.45
C ASP A 78 -2.35 -15.56 -5.01
N THR A 79 -1.57 -15.91 -6.02
CA THR A 79 -0.71 -14.97 -6.75
C THR A 79 -1.55 -14.02 -7.59
N ILE A 80 -2.55 -14.54 -8.32
CA ILE A 80 -3.54 -13.70 -9.04
C ILE A 80 -4.20 -12.71 -8.09
N LYS A 81 -4.68 -13.18 -6.92
CA LYS A 81 -5.31 -12.30 -5.92
C LYS A 81 -4.38 -11.17 -5.48
N LYS A 82 -3.13 -11.48 -5.08
CA LYS A 82 -2.14 -10.47 -4.68
C LYS A 82 -1.92 -9.43 -5.78
N MET A 83 -1.70 -9.89 -7.01
CA MET A 83 -1.43 -9.03 -8.15
C MET A 83 -2.63 -8.14 -8.51
N LEU A 84 -3.86 -8.66 -8.48
CA LEU A 84 -5.07 -7.84 -8.64
C LEU A 84 -5.23 -6.82 -7.51
N SER A 85 -4.98 -7.20 -6.25
CA SER A 85 -5.00 -6.26 -5.12
C SER A 85 -3.90 -5.19 -5.20
N ILE A 86 -2.83 -5.39 -5.99
CA ILE A 86 -1.82 -4.36 -6.31
C ILE A 86 -2.34 -3.39 -7.39
N HIS A 87 -3.16 -3.86 -8.33
CA HIS A 87 -3.75 -3.02 -9.39
C HIS A 87 -4.90 -2.11 -8.89
N VAL A 88 -5.26 -2.18 -7.61
CA VAL A 88 -6.33 -1.37 -7.01
C VAL A 88 -5.72 -0.37 -6.03
N VAL A 89 -5.69 0.91 -6.41
CA VAL A 89 -5.24 2.03 -5.58
C VAL A 89 -6.41 2.59 -4.77
N LEU A 90 -6.18 2.90 -3.49
CA LEU A 90 -7.21 3.29 -2.52
C LEU A 90 -7.60 4.78 -2.55
N ASP A 91 -7.15 5.49 -3.58
CA ASP A 91 -7.33 6.92 -3.82
C ASP A 91 -7.88 7.12 -5.24
N TYR A 92 -8.75 8.12 -5.44
CA TYR A 92 -9.28 8.49 -6.74
C TYR A 92 -8.23 9.24 -7.61
N TYR A 93 -7.85 8.65 -8.74
CA TYR A 93 -6.97 9.19 -9.78
C TYR A 93 -7.63 9.02 -11.16
N ASP A 94 -8.07 10.12 -11.76
CA ASP A 94 -8.54 10.17 -13.14
C ASP A 94 -7.43 10.62 -14.10
N LYS A 95 -7.73 10.66 -15.41
CA LYS A 95 -6.82 11.18 -16.42
C LYS A 95 -6.32 12.59 -16.08
N ALA A 96 -7.17 13.46 -15.52
CA ALA A 96 -6.79 14.83 -15.22
C ALA A 96 -5.79 14.94 -14.05
N LYS A 97 -5.83 14.01 -13.08
CA LYS A 97 -4.79 13.85 -12.04
C LYS A 97 -3.53 13.20 -12.58
N VAL A 98 -3.64 12.16 -13.41
CA VAL A 98 -2.49 11.48 -14.06
C VAL A 98 -1.72 12.45 -14.98
N ASP A 99 -2.42 13.24 -15.79
CA ASP A 99 -1.86 14.31 -16.61
C ASP A 99 -1.16 15.42 -15.78
N LYS A 100 -1.42 15.50 -14.47
CA LYS A 100 -0.84 16.50 -13.54
C LYS A 100 0.20 15.93 -12.56
N VAL A 101 0.58 14.65 -12.69
CA VAL A 101 1.66 14.01 -11.91
C VAL A 101 2.94 14.86 -11.93
N PRO A 102 3.45 15.35 -10.78
CA PRO A 102 4.74 16.06 -10.72
C PRO A 102 5.92 15.19 -11.16
N SER A 103 7.05 15.83 -11.45
CA SER A 103 8.30 15.15 -11.84
C SER A 103 8.91 14.28 -10.72
N LYS A 104 8.48 14.48 -9.46
CA LYS A 104 8.81 13.58 -8.35
C LYS A 104 7.83 12.41 -8.34
N PRO A 105 8.28 11.14 -8.27
CA PRO A 105 7.40 9.98 -8.13
C PRO A 105 6.45 10.08 -6.93
N LEU A 106 5.24 9.56 -7.09
CA LEU A 106 4.23 9.46 -6.02
C LEU A 106 4.08 8.00 -5.58
N THR A 107 4.15 7.77 -4.29
CA THR A 107 3.82 6.47 -3.68
C THR A 107 2.31 6.38 -3.48
N LEU A 108 1.69 5.30 -3.96
CA LEU A 108 0.25 5.05 -3.92
C LEU A 108 -0.05 3.80 -3.08
N THR A 109 -1.06 3.88 -2.21
CA THR A 109 -1.46 2.75 -1.36
C THR A 109 -2.46 1.86 -2.09
N THR A 110 -2.27 0.53 -2.06
CA THR A 110 -3.15 -0.43 -2.74
C THR A 110 -3.94 -1.31 -1.76
N LEU A 111 -4.95 -2.04 -2.26
CA LEU A 111 -5.61 -3.11 -1.51
C LEU A 111 -4.59 -4.13 -0.95
N TYR A 112 -3.51 -4.45 -1.67
CA TYR A 112 -2.52 -5.40 -1.17
C TYR A 112 -1.77 -4.87 0.04
N GLN A 113 -1.50 -3.56 0.12
CA GLN A 113 -0.96 -2.94 1.33
C GLN A 113 -1.99 -2.94 2.47
N GLN A 114 -3.25 -2.57 2.19
CA GLN A 114 -4.33 -2.60 3.20
C GLN A 114 -4.58 -4.01 3.76
N SER A 115 -4.32 -5.07 2.98
CA SER A 115 -4.45 -6.45 3.43
C SER A 115 -3.47 -6.86 4.54
N GLY A 116 -2.45 -6.05 4.84
CA GLY A 116 -1.41 -6.34 5.83
C GLY A 116 -0.42 -7.44 5.42
N LYS A 117 -0.60 -8.07 4.25
CA LYS A 117 0.24 -9.19 3.75
C LYS A 117 1.44 -8.74 2.94
N ALA A 118 1.47 -7.48 2.50
CA ALA A 118 2.60 -6.90 1.80
C ALA A 118 3.85 -6.80 2.70
N GLN A 119 5.03 -7.04 2.14
CA GLN A 119 6.34 -6.88 2.78
C GLN A 119 7.22 -5.98 1.91
N ASN A 120 8.29 -5.37 2.45
CA ASN A 120 9.31 -4.65 1.66
C ASN A 120 8.76 -3.65 0.61
N GLN A 121 7.69 -2.92 0.96
CA GLN A 121 6.95 -1.99 0.08
C GLN A 121 6.25 -2.60 -1.15
N GLN A 122 6.16 -3.94 -1.25
CA GLN A 122 5.46 -4.67 -2.33
C GLN A 122 3.98 -4.31 -2.50
N GLY A 123 3.33 -3.76 -1.46
CA GLY A 123 1.94 -3.30 -1.49
C GLY A 123 1.76 -1.86 -1.95
N PHE A 124 2.83 -1.08 -2.09
CA PHE A 124 2.75 0.26 -2.64
C PHE A 124 3.08 0.24 -4.14
N LEU A 125 2.39 1.07 -4.90
CA LEU A 125 2.79 1.42 -6.26
C LEU A 125 3.57 2.73 -6.26
N THR A 126 4.40 2.91 -7.28
CA THR A 126 5.02 4.19 -7.63
C THR A 126 4.45 4.67 -8.96
N MET A 127 3.88 5.87 -8.98
CA MET A 127 3.43 6.55 -10.19
C MET A 127 4.45 7.65 -10.56
N THR A 128 5.05 7.54 -11.74
CA THR A 128 6.20 8.34 -12.17
C THR A 128 5.97 8.99 -13.53
N ARG A 129 6.32 10.26 -13.68
CA ARG A 129 6.36 10.93 -15.00
C ARG A 129 7.62 10.57 -15.76
N VAL A 130 7.47 9.97 -16.94
CA VAL A 130 8.57 9.65 -17.86
C VAL A 130 8.35 10.44 -19.15
N GLY A 131 8.97 11.61 -19.23
CA GLY A 131 8.77 12.56 -20.33
C GLY A 131 7.31 13.03 -20.43
N LYS A 132 6.62 12.62 -21.50
CA LYS A 132 5.19 12.92 -21.73
C LYS A 132 4.24 11.82 -21.22
N GLN A 133 4.76 10.67 -20.79
CA GLN A 133 3.98 9.54 -20.30
C GLN A 133 4.01 9.46 -18.77
N VAL A 134 3.11 8.68 -18.20
CA VAL A 134 3.15 8.26 -16.79
C VAL A 134 3.25 6.74 -16.76
N SER A 135 4.19 6.23 -15.98
CA SER A 135 4.33 4.81 -15.71
C SER A 135 4.02 4.47 -14.26
N PHE A 136 3.57 3.24 -14.07
CA PHE A 136 3.33 2.58 -12.81
C PHE A 136 4.33 1.43 -12.65
N GLY A 137 4.63 1.10 -11.40
CA GLY A 137 5.39 -0.08 -10.99
C GLY A 137 5.32 -0.23 -9.48
N SER A 138 5.94 -1.25 -8.90
CA SER A 138 6.01 -1.36 -7.43
C SER A 138 6.80 -0.20 -6.80
N ALA A 139 6.69 -0.03 -5.48
CA ALA A 139 7.64 0.75 -4.68
C ALA A 139 8.71 -0.14 -3.99
N ALA A 140 8.68 -1.45 -4.22
CA ALA A 140 9.70 -2.37 -3.74
C ALA A 140 11.08 -2.05 -4.38
N PRO A 141 12.19 -2.04 -3.62
CA PRO A 141 13.51 -1.76 -4.17
C PRO A 141 13.88 -2.69 -5.34
N GLY A 142 14.28 -2.09 -6.47
CA GLY A 142 14.69 -2.82 -7.67
C GLY A 142 13.57 -3.32 -8.59
N SER A 143 12.29 -2.95 -8.36
CA SER A 143 11.20 -3.26 -9.29
C SER A 143 11.25 -2.44 -10.58
N SER A 144 10.67 -2.98 -11.66
CA SER A 144 10.42 -2.25 -12.90
C SER A 144 9.26 -1.25 -12.78
N HIS A 145 9.26 -0.25 -13.66
CA HIS A 145 8.16 0.70 -13.90
C HIS A 145 7.74 0.63 -15.39
N ASP A 146 7.40 -0.57 -15.83
CA ASP A 146 7.14 -0.98 -17.22
C ASP A 146 5.68 -0.81 -17.66
N SER A 147 4.79 -0.44 -16.75
CA SER A 147 3.35 -0.44 -16.95
C SER A 147 2.86 0.98 -17.20
N ILE A 148 2.67 1.34 -18.47
CA ILE A 148 2.44 2.72 -18.91
C ILE A 148 0.94 3.03 -18.95
N PHE A 149 0.53 4.23 -18.53
CA PHE A 149 -0.84 4.71 -18.69
C PHE A 149 -1.24 4.81 -20.17
N VAL A 150 -2.33 4.14 -20.56
CA VAL A 150 -2.84 4.11 -21.94
C VAL A 150 -3.99 5.10 -22.12
N LYS A 151 -5.08 4.92 -21.35
CA LYS A 151 -6.31 5.75 -21.43
C LYS A 151 -7.11 5.61 -20.13
N GLN A 152 -8.01 6.55 -19.89
CA GLN A 152 -9.12 6.34 -18.95
C GLN A 152 -10.22 5.56 -19.66
N VAL A 153 -10.70 4.49 -19.04
CA VAL A 153 -11.78 3.63 -19.56
C VAL A 153 -13.14 4.22 -19.20
N THR A 154 -13.31 4.59 -17.93
CA THR A 154 -14.49 5.28 -17.39
C THR A 154 -14.14 5.92 -16.04
N THR A 155 -15.00 6.82 -15.56
CA THR A 155 -14.93 7.33 -14.18
C THR A 155 -16.31 7.71 -13.67
N GLN A 156 -16.56 7.49 -12.39
CA GLN A 156 -17.59 8.13 -11.60
C GLN A 156 -16.86 9.08 -10.63
N PRO A 157 -16.95 10.41 -10.83
CA PRO A 157 -16.11 11.37 -10.10
C PRO A 157 -16.16 11.19 -8.58
N TYR A 158 -15.00 11.29 -7.94
CA TYR A 158 -14.77 11.07 -6.50
C TYR A 158 -14.89 9.60 -6.03
N ASP A 159 -15.73 8.78 -6.64
CA ASP A 159 -16.02 7.42 -6.17
C ASP A 159 -15.14 6.34 -6.81
N ILE A 160 -15.12 6.23 -8.15
CA ILE A 160 -14.30 5.22 -8.85
C ILE A 160 -13.76 5.70 -10.19
N SER A 161 -12.46 5.51 -10.40
CA SER A 161 -11.78 5.68 -11.69
C SER A 161 -11.29 4.34 -12.23
N VAL A 162 -11.43 4.11 -13.55
CA VAL A 162 -10.91 2.92 -14.24
C VAL A 162 -9.94 3.37 -15.32
N LEU A 163 -8.66 3.01 -15.18
CA LEU A 163 -7.57 3.40 -16.07
C LEU A 163 -6.95 2.16 -16.73
N GLU A 164 -6.75 2.18 -18.04
CA GLU A 164 -5.99 1.13 -18.73
C GLU A 164 -4.48 1.39 -18.59
N ILE A 165 -3.74 0.34 -18.24
CA ILE A 165 -2.27 0.31 -18.26
C ILE A 165 -1.75 -0.76 -19.23
N SER A 166 -0.58 -0.51 -19.82
CA SER A 166 -0.06 -1.31 -20.95
C SER A 166 0.33 -2.75 -20.61
N ASN A 167 0.64 -3.03 -19.34
CA ASN A 167 1.19 -4.29 -18.86
C ASN A 167 0.64 -4.60 -17.47
N VAL A 168 0.71 -5.87 -17.06
CA VAL A 168 0.47 -6.28 -15.67
C VAL A 168 1.63 -5.78 -14.81
N ILE A 169 1.33 -5.06 -13.73
CA ILE A 169 2.34 -4.64 -12.75
C ILE A 169 2.84 -5.88 -12.00
N ASN A 170 4.03 -6.34 -12.37
CA ASN A 170 4.75 -7.36 -11.64
C ASN A 170 5.42 -6.78 -10.40
N VAL A 171 5.39 -7.53 -9.31
CA VAL A 171 6.10 -7.22 -8.08
C VAL A 171 7.10 -8.33 -7.81
N ALA A 172 8.31 -7.96 -7.36
CA ALA A 172 9.34 -8.90 -6.94
C ALA A 172 8.91 -9.58 -5.62
N ILE A 173 8.00 -10.56 -5.73
CA ILE A 173 7.50 -11.40 -4.64
C ILE A 173 8.49 -12.50 -4.23
N THR A 174 9.75 -12.37 -4.62
CA THR A 174 10.86 -13.11 -4.05
C THR A 174 10.92 -12.80 -2.56
N SER A 175 10.43 -13.73 -1.75
CA SER A 175 10.75 -13.81 -0.33
C SER A 175 12.22 -14.21 -0.20
N SER A 176 13.11 -13.25 -0.46
CA SER A 176 14.50 -13.35 -0.02
C SER A 176 14.47 -13.71 1.46
N PRO A 177 15.04 -14.85 1.88
CA PRO A 177 15.08 -15.17 3.30
C PRO A 177 15.79 -14.02 3.99
N SER A 178 15.26 -13.58 5.13
CA SER A 178 15.94 -12.57 5.94
C SER A 178 17.25 -13.17 6.42
N TYR A 179 18.35 -12.85 5.72
CA TYR A 179 19.68 -13.14 6.18
C TYR A 179 19.91 -12.31 7.43
N ALA A 180 19.62 -12.92 8.59
CA ALA A 180 20.09 -12.43 9.86
C ALA A 180 21.60 -12.15 9.74
N PRO A 181 22.11 -11.04 10.28
CA PRO A 181 23.51 -10.67 10.15
C PRO A 181 24.37 -11.84 10.65
N ASN A 182 25.32 -12.28 9.81
CA ASN A 182 26.07 -13.53 10.00
C ASN A 182 26.58 -13.66 11.44
N ALA A 183 25.98 -14.60 12.19
CA ALA A 183 26.56 -15.03 13.45
C ALA A 183 27.94 -15.64 13.15
N SER A 184 28.99 -15.10 13.78
CA SER A 184 30.37 -15.53 13.56
C SER A 184 30.50 -17.05 13.69
N PRO A 185 31.23 -17.73 12.78
CA PRO A 185 31.17 -19.18 12.66
C PRO A 185 31.61 -19.88 13.96
N PRO A 186 30.89 -20.92 14.41
CA PRO A 186 31.20 -21.61 15.66
C PRO A 186 32.57 -22.27 15.60
N ARG A 187 33.36 -22.16 16.68
CA ARG A 187 34.64 -22.87 16.79
C ARG A 187 34.39 -24.38 16.71
N LYS A 188 35.11 -25.03 15.79
CA LYS A 188 34.91 -26.42 15.39
C LYS A 188 35.37 -27.38 16.49
N ALA A 189 34.44 -27.79 17.36
CA ALA A 189 34.67 -28.90 18.29
C ALA A 189 34.81 -30.21 17.49
N LEU A 190 35.86 -30.98 17.78
CA LEU A 190 36.09 -32.29 17.16
C LEU A 190 35.15 -33.35 17.77
N ALA A 191 34.57 -34.20 16.92
CA ALA A 191 33.60 -35.20 17.32
C ALA A 191 34.26 -36.47 17.91
N PRO A 192 33.56 -37.27 18.74
CA PRO A 192 34.15 -38.44 19.41
C PRO A 192 34.33 -39.66 18.50
N GLY A 193 35.39 -40.43 18.73
CA GLY A 193 35.59 -41.78 18.17
C GLY A 193 35.18 -42.91 19.13
N PRO A 194 34.98 -44.14 18.63
CA PRO A 194 34.44 -45.26 19.43
C PRO A 194 35.46 -45.93 20.36
N ASN A 195 34.92 -46.65 21.36
CA ASN A 195 35.60 -47.19 22.55
C ASN A 195 36.21 -48.61 22.35
N LYS A 196 37.47 -48.84 22.77
CA LYS A 196 37.88 -49.97 23.65
C LYS A 196 39.38 -50.03 24.03
N SER A 197 39.69 -49.56 25.24
CA SER A 197 40.67 -50.16 26.19
C SER A 197 42.18 -50.23 25.78
N PRO A 198 43.11 -50.69 26.65
CA PRO A 198 43.63 -49.82 27.72
C PRO A 198 45.17 -49.85 27.90
N LEU A 199 45.82 -48.75 28.29
CA LEU A 199 47.11 -48.80 28.97
C LEU A 199 47.36 -47.61 29.90
N ALA A 200 48.31 -47.76 30.82
CA ALA A 200 48.34 -47.03 32.10
C ALA A 200 49.42 -45.95 32.24
N SER A 201 49.12 -45.02 33.16
CA SER A 201 50.05 -44.32 34.07
C SER A 201 50.78 -43.02 33.64
N PRO A 202 51.03 -42.11 34.61
CA PRO A 202 51.73 -40.80 34.45
C PRO A 202 53.21 -40.93 34.95
N PRO A 203 53.94 -39.92 35.51
CA PRO A 203 53.73 -38.46 35.62
C PRO A 203 54.98 -37.56 35.36
N LYS A 204 54.81 -36.22 35.39
CA LYS A 204 55.51 -35.30 36.36
C LYS A 204 55.19 -33.80 36.20
N THR A 205 54.55 -33.24 37.23
CA THR A 205 54.84 -32.01 37.99
C THR A 205 56.13 -31.25 37.56
N THR A 206 56.24 -29.90 37.53
CA THR A 206 56.27 -29.01 38.72
C THR A 206 56.49 -27.52 38.36
N ARG A 207 55.74 -26.56 38.97
CA ARG A 207 56.08 -25.11 39.18
C ARG A 207 56.30 -24.22 37.92
N SER A 208 56.33 -22.87 37.95
CA SER A 208 55.97 -21.79 38.92
C SER A 208 55.86 -20.46 38.14
N ASP A 209 55.42 -19.30 38.67
CA ASP A 209 54.34 -18.90 39.61
C ASP A 209 54.33 -17.35 39.73
N ILE A 210 53.20 -16.76 40.16
CA ILE A 210 53.09 -15.43 40.85
C ILE A 210 53.25 -14.12 40.00
N PRO A 211 52.57 -12.99 40.36
CA PRO A 211 51.72 -12.27 39.36
C PRO A 211 51.62 -10.72 39.49
N ALA A 212 50.57 -10.15 38.86
CA ALA A 212 49.74 -8.99 39.28
C ALA A 212 50.10 -7.53 38.92
N ALA A 213 49.10 -6.66 39.15
CA ALA A 213 49.01 -5.20 38.92
C ALA A 213 48.90 -4.73 37.44
N ASP A 214 48.16 -3.67 37.07
CA ASP A 214 47.30 -2.74 37.83
C ASP A 214 46.06 -2.27 36.98
N ALA A 215 45.19 -1.41 37.54
CA ALA A 215 43.96 -0.85 36.91
C ALA A 215 44.14 0.64 36.46
N PRO A 216 43.13 1.55 36.37
CA PRO A 216 41.65 1.47 36.17
C PRO A 216 41.07 2.48 35.12
N SER A 217 39.73 2.53 34.96
CA SER A 217 38.89 3.68 34.42
C SER A 217 39.06 4.06 32.92
N THR A 218 38.18 4.79 32.19
CA THR A 218 36.80 5.38 32.27
C THR A 218 36.39 5.76 30.81
N THR A 219 35.18 6.19 30.38
CA THR A 219 33.91 6.65 31.00
C THR A 219 32.69 6.30 30.09
N THR A 220 31.47 6.70 30.46
CA THR A 220 30.24 6.75 29.63
C THR A 220 30.05 8.14 28.99
N ASP A 221 29.18 8.28 27.98
CA ASP A 221 28.08 9.28 28.01
C ASP A 221 27.00 9.01 26.95
N SER A 222 25.83 9.66 27.07
CA SER A 222 24.64 9.50 26.23
C SER A 222 23.97 10.86 25.95
N ASP A 223 23.23 11.01 24.86
CA ASP A 223 22.04 11.89 24.87
C ASP A 223 21.07 11.72 23.68
N ALA A 224 19.84 12.21 23.86
CA ALA A 224 18.74 12.17 22.88
C ALA A 224 17.81 13.41 23.06
N PRO A 225 16.82 13.66 22.18
CA PRO A 225 16.66 14.98 21.54
C PRO A 225 15.65 15.94 22.20
N ASP A 226 15.65 17.20 21.72
CA ASP A 226 14.61 18.20 22.01
C ASP A 226 14.05 18.85 20.72
N ASN A 227 13.02 19.69 20.85
CA ASN A 227 11.95 19.89 19.89
C ASN A 227 11.70 21.39 19.50
N THR A 228 10.83 21.59 18.50
CA THR A 228 10.01 22.79 18.24
C THR A 228 10.50 23.76 17.16
N SER A 229 9.72 23.83 16.07
CA SER A 229 9.36 25.08 15.38
C SER A 229 7.97 24.92 14.77
N ALA A 230 7.22 26.01 14.60
CA ALA A 230 5.78 26.00 14.30
C ALA A 230 5.33 27.14 13.36
N ALA A 231 4.04 27.15 13.04
CA ALA A 231 3.34 27.97 12.05
C ALA A 231 3.57 27.55 10.57
N SER A 232 2.63 27.76 9.65
CA SER A 232 1.35 28.52 9.75
C SER A 232 0.17 27.77 9.10
N ILE A 233 -1.05 28.12 9.48
CA ILE A 233 -2.30 27.63 8.89
C ILE A 233 -2.94 28.78 8.09
N ALA A 234 -3.37 28.51 6.87
CA ALA A 234 -4.13 29.45 6.04
C ALA A 234 -5.45 28.79 5.57
N SER A 235 -6.57 29.48 5.74
CA SER A 235 -7.92 28.98 5.44
C SER A 235 -8.39 29.44 4.05
N ALA A 236 -9.16 28.60 3.36
CA ALA A 236 -9.79 28.92 2.08
C ALA A 236 -11.19 28.28 1.87
N SER A 237 -11.91 27.94 2.95
CA SER A 237 -13.28 27.38 2.88
C SER A 237 -14.33 28.47 2.62
N ALA A 238 -14.35 29.05 1.43
CA ALA A 238 -15.13 30.26 1.11
C ALA A 238 -16.02 30.17 -0.16
N ILE A 239 -16.24 28.98 -0.73
CA ILE A 239 -16.98 28.81 -2.00
C ILE A 239 -18.38 28.20 -1.81
N LEU A 240 -18.63 27.45 -0.72
CA LEU A 240 -19.87 26.67 -0.56
C LEU A 240 -21.11 27.48 -0.13
N PHE A 241 -20.96 28.73 0.30
CA PHE A 241 -22.08 29.54 0.81
C PHE A 241 -22.90 30.27 -0.25
N ILE A 242 -22.41 30.41 -1.49
CA ILE A 242 -23.12 31.19 -2.54
C ILE A 242 -24.31 30.40 -3.11
N PHE A 243 -24.19 29.09 -3.29
CA PHE A 243 -25.25 28.26 -3.87
C PHE A 243 -26.45 28.02 -2.93
N ALA A 244 -26.24 28.03 -1.61
CA ALA A 244 -27.32 27.82 -0.65
C ALA A 244 -28.38 28.94 -0.64
N SER A 245 -28.01 30.17 -1.02
CA SER A 245 -28.92 31.32 -1.03
C SER A 245 -29.86 31.33 -2.25
N ALA A 246 -29.42 30.81 -3.39
CA ALA A 246 -30.21 30.80 -4.62
C ALA A 246 -31.45 29.89 -4.52
N CYS A 247 -31.33 28.73 -3.87
CA CYS A 247 -32.41 27.76 -3.76
C CYS A 247 -33.55 28.17 -2.81
N PHE A 248 -33.39 29.22 -1.99
CA PHE A 248 -34.44 29.67 -1.07
C PHE A 248 -35.39 30.71 -1.69
N MET A 249 -34.94 31.44 -2.71
CA MET A 249 -35.75 32.47 -3.39
C MET A 249 -36.70 31.92 -4.46
N LEU A 250 -36.50 30.69 -4.94
CA LEU A 250 -37.34 30.09 -5.97
C LEU A 250 -38.63 29.42 -5.42
N THR A 251 -38.83 29.46 -4.11
CA THR A 251 -39.95 28.79 -3.40
C THR A 251 -40.94 29.78 -2.77
N MET A 252 -40.87 31.06 -3.14
CA MET A 252 -41.75 32.14 -2.65
C MET A 252 -42.30 33.03 -3.79
N ILE A 253 -42.63 32.40 -4.92
CA ILE A 253 -43.43 32.97 -6.04
C ILE A 253 -44.51 31.94 -6.40
#